data_AF-A0A9E3C525-F1
#
_entry.id   AF-A0A9E3C525-F1
#
_cell.length_a   1.000
_cell.length_b   1.000
_cell.length_c   1.000
_cell.angle_alpha   90.00
_cell.angle_beta   90.00
_cell.angle_gamma   90.00
#
_symmetry.space_group_name_H-M   'P 1'
#
loop_
_entity.id
_entity.type
_entity.pdbx_description
1 polymer ?
#
loop_
_entity_poly.entity_id
_entity_poly.type
_entity_poly.pdbx_seq_one_letter_code
_entity_poly.pdbx_strand_id
1 'polypeptide(L)'
;MPNIERAARSLGLAVASVPLRLDDVDGLVPPALAVVNWGWGQENHAIAVLDIAEGRVLIHDPNVAWERWLSLPALMDVLQADLLVVSRPDKLQEKPLDATWPPAPRRVDVS
;
A
#
# COMPACT_ATOMS: atom_id res chain seq x y z
N MET A 1 10.82 5.40 -8.76
CA MET A 1 10.92 3.94 -8.54
C MET A 1 10.86 3.09 -9.84
N PRO A 2 11.53 3.46 -10.95
CA PRO A 2 11.37 2.72 -12.21
C PRO A 2 11.97 1.30 -12.22
N ASN A 3 12.89 0.98 -11.30
CA ASN A 3 13.57 -0.33 -11.30
C ASN A 3 12.75 -1.45 -10.64
N ILE A 4 11.97 -1.15 -9.59
CA ILE A 4 11.12 -2.16 -8.90
C ILE A 4 9.97 -2.57 -9.80
N GLU A 5 9.28 -1.62 -10.44
CA GLU A 5 8.23 -1.92 -11.41
C GLU A 5 8.75 -2.77 -12.57
N ARG A 6 9.95 -2.43 -13.08
CA ARG A 6 10.59 -3.19 -14.16
C ARG A 6 10.92 -4.61 -13.71
N ALA A 7 11.45 -4.78 -12.50
CA ALA A 7 11.77 -6.10 -11.95
C ALA A 7 10.49 -6.95 -11.76
N ALA A 8 9.44 -6.40 -11.17
CA ALA A 8 8.17 -7.09 -11.01
C ALA A 8 7.56 -7.49 -12.38
N ARG A 9 7.57 -6.58 -13.37
CA ARG A 9 7.13 -6.92 -14.74
C ARG A 9 7.99 -8.01 -15.39
N SER A 10 9.30 -8.04 -15.16
CA SER A 10 10.17 -9.12 -15.67
C SER A 10 9.88 -10.49 -15.04
N LEU A 11 9.27 -10.50 -13.86
CA LEU A 11 8.77 -11.71 -13.18
C LEU A 11 7.33 -12.06 -13.61
N GLY A 12 6.76 -11.34 -14.59
CA GLY A 12 5.39 -11.52 -15.05
C GLY A 12 4.34 -11.05 -14.05
N LEU A 13 4.70 -10.17 -13.11
CA LEU A 13 3.77 -9.58 -12.15
C LEU A 13 3.19 -8.28 -12.70
N ALA A 14 1.94 -8.02 -12.34
CA ALA A 14 1.29 -6.75 -12.60
C ALA A 14 1.56 -5.79 -11.43
N VAL A 15 1.77 -4.51 -11.75
CA VAL A 15 2.15 -3.48 -10.77
C VAL A 15 1.29 -2.24 -10.99
N ALA A 16 0.76 -1.70 -9.90
CA ALA A 16 0.03 -0.45 -9.88
C ALA A 16 0.58 0.48 -8.79
N SER A 17 0.72 1.77 -9.10
CA SER A 17 1.02 2.82 -8.13
C SER A 17 -0.31 3.35 -7.58
N VAL A 18 -0.50 3.31 -6.27
CA VAL A 18 -1.72 3.71 -5.59
C VAL A 18 -1.39 4.72 -4.49
N PRO A 19 -1.96 5.94 -4.52
CA PRO A 19 -1.79 6.89 -3.43
C PRO A 19 -2.48 6.37 -2.17
N LEU A 20 -1.77 6.39 -1.04
CA LEU A 20 -2.35 5.99 0.24
C LEU A 20 -3.17 7.15 0.82
N ARG A 21 -4.47 6.93 1.03
CA ARG A 21 -5.39 7.90 1.65
C ARG A 21 -6.08 7.24 2.82
N LEU A 22 -6.29 8.00 3.89
CA LEU A 22 -6.97 7.53 5.11
C LEU A 22 -8.34 6.90 4.81
N ASP A 23 -9.06 7.45 3.85
CA ASP A 23 -10.43 7.06 3.52
C ASP A 23 -10.51 5.84 2.56
N ASP A 24 -9.39 5.42 1.94
CA ASP A 24 -9.36 4.43 0.86
C ASP A 24 -8.71 3.09 1.25
N VAL A 25 -8.35 2.92 2.51
CA VAL A 25 -7.51 1.80 2.99
C VAL A 25 -8.20 0.45 2.96
N ASP A 26 -9.52 0.42 3.12
CA ASP A 26 -10.33 -0.79 2.95
C ASP A 26 -10.36 -1.29 1.48
N GLY A 27 -9.93 -0.44 0.54
CA GLY A 27 -9.80 -0.78 -0.88
C GLY A 27 -8.42 -1.29 -1.28
N LEU A 28 -7.39 -1.10 -0.43
CA LEU A 28 -6.05 -1.59 -0.73
C LEU A 28 -6.02 -3.11 -0.52
N VAL A 29 -5.50 -3.84 -1.51
CA VAL A 29 -5.37 -5.30 -1.45
C VAL A 29 -3.90 -5.65 -1.23
N PRO A 30 -3.50 -6.06 -0.02
CA PRO A 30 -2.17 -6.59 0.23
C PRO A 30 -1.87 -7.85 -0.63
N PRO A 31 -0.59 -8.15 -0.90
CA PRO A 31 0.59 -7.41 -0.46
C PRO A 31 0.87 -6.17 -1.34
N ALA A 32 1.38 -5.12 -0.70
CA ALA A 32 1.89 -3.93 -1.40
C ALA A 32 3.31 -3.59 -0.92
N LEU A 33 4.07 -2.84 -1.71
CA LEU A 33 5.37 -2.30 -1.32
C LEU A 33 5.25 -0.82 -1.03
N ALA A 34 5.84 -0.38 0.07
CA ALA A 34 5.93 1.03 0.46
C ALA A 34 7.39 1.46 0.49
N VAL A 35 7.69 2.65 -0.03
CA VAL A 35 9.01 3.27 0.20
C VAL A 35 8.88 4.23 1.37
N VAL A 36 9.64 3.98 2.42
CA VAL A 36 9.55 4.71 3.68
C VAL A 36 10.89 5.33 4.06
N ASN A 37 10.81 6.36 4.89
CA ASN A 37 11.93 6.93 5.61
C ASN A 37 11.53 7.13 7.07
N TRP A 38 12.10 6.34 7.98
CA TRP A 38 11.80 6.40 9.42
C TRP A 38 12.38 7.66 10.10
N GLY A 39 13.10 8.51 9.36
CA GLY A 39 14.01 9.51 9.89
C GLY A 39 15.22 8.85 10.58
N TRP A 40 16.08 9.65 11.22
CA TRP A 40 17.21 9.18 12.03
C TRP A 40 18.44 8.70 11.22
N GLY A 41 18.63 9.23 10.02
CA GLY A 41 19.81 8.95 9.18
C GLY A 41 19.72 7.66 8.37
N GLN A 42 18.56 7.00 8.36
CA GLN A 42 18.26 5.90 7.46
C GLN A 42 17.90 6.44 6.07
N GLU A 43 18.42 5.81 5.02
CA GLU A 43 18.03 6.10 3.64
C GLU A 43 16.63 5.54 3.34
N ASN A 44 16.02 6.07 2.28
CA ASN A 44 14.75 5.56 1.77
C ASN A 44 14.92 4.06 1.42
N HIS A 45 14.05 3.22 1.96
CA HIS A 45 14.05 1.79 1.66
C HIS A 45 12.63 1.26 1.51
N ALA A 46 12.53 0.05 0.96
CA ALA A 46 11.25 -0.60 0.72
C ALA A 46 10.88 -1.52 1.89
N ILE A 47 9.62 -1.42 2.31
CA ILE A 47 8.96 -2.36 3.23
C ILE A 47 7.79 -3.01 2.51
N ALA A 48 7.33 -4.17 2.99
CA ALA A 48 6.11 -4.80 2.52
C ALA A 48 4.95 -4.49 3.47
N VAL A 49 3.81 -4.09 2.92
CA VAL A 49 2.51 -4.06 3.60
C VAL A 49 1.86 -5.42 3.35
N LEU A 50 1.69 -6.20 4.42
CA LEU A 50 1.23 -7.58 4.35
C LEU A 50 -0.27 -7.73 4.64
N ASP A 51 -0.81 -6.88 5.51
CA ASP A 51 -2.21 -6.94 5.91
C ASP A 51 -2.71 -5.57 6.37
N ILE A 52 -4.03 -5.39 6.33
CA ILE A 52 -4.73 -4.17 6.73
C ILE A 52 -5.97 -4.56 7.51
N ALA A 53 -6.05 -4.09 8.76
CA ALA A 53 -7.19 -4.35 9.63
C ALA A 53 -7.41 -3.17 10.56
N GLU A 54 -8.67 -2.74 10.70
CA GLU A 54 -9.09 -1.76 11.73
C GLU A 54 -8.25 -0.46 11.74
N GLY A 55 -7.93 0.09 10.56
CA GLY A 55 -7.12 1.31 10.44
C GLY A 55 -5.63 1.14 10.76
N ARG A 56 -5.16 -0.11 10.83
CA ARG A 56 -3.76 -0.48 11.04
C ARG A 56 -3.25 -1.30 9.86
N VAL A 57 -1.94 -1.25 9.69
CA VAL A 57 -1.23 -1.94 8.62
C VAL A 57 -0.18 -2.85 9.24
N LEU A 58 -0.18 -4.13 8.87
CA LEU A 58 0.91 -5.04 9.17
C LEU A 58 2.00 -4.82 8.13
N ILE A 59 3.19 -4.43 8.59
CA ILE A 59 4.34 -4.27 7.72
C ILE A 59 5.40 -5.31 8.03
N HIS A 60 6.20 -5.65 7.02
CA HIS A 60 7.48 -6.33 7.15
C HIS A 60 8.59 -5.41 6.65
N ASP A 61 9.58 -5.14 7.51
CA ASP A 61 10.79 -4.41 7.11
C ASP A 61 11.96 -5.40 6.97
N PRO A 62 12.47 -5.60 5.74
CA PRO A 62 13.53 -6.57 5.49
C PRO A 62 14.88 -6.17 6.07
N ASN A 63 15.12 -4.88 6.38
CA ASN A 63 16.41 -4.42 6.89
C ASN A 63 16.64 -4.86 8.35
N VAL A 64 15.56 -5.02 9.10
CA VAL A 64 15.58 -5.42 10.52
C VAL A 64 14.83 -6.74 10.75
N ALA A 65 14.32 -7.37 9.70
CA ALA A 65 13.69 -8.68 9.67
C ALA A 65 12.56 -8.86 10.70
N TRP A 66 11.73 -7.83 10.86
CA TRP A 66 10.59 -7.82 11.79
C TRP A 66 9.27 -7.56 11.07
N GLU A 67 8.20 -7.97 11.72
CA GLU A 67 6.84 -7.60 11.36
C GLU A 67 6.23 -6.77 12.48
N ARG A 68 5.51 -5.70 12.11
CA ARG A 68 4.86 -4.83 13.09
C ARG A 68 3.57 -4.25 12.54
N TRP A 69 2.58 -4.18 13.42
CA TRP A 69 1.39 -3.38 13.18
C TRP A 69 1.64 -1.91 13.48
N LEU A 70 1.46 -1.06 12.46
CA LEU A 70 1.50 0.39 12.57
C LEU A 70 0.09 0.95 12.39
N SER A 71 -0.17 2.12 12.98
CA SER A 71 -1.36 2.87 12.59
C SER A 71 -1.17 3.39 11.18
N LEU A 72 -2.26 3.50 10.43
CA LEU A 72 -2.20 4.04 9.09
C LEU A 72 -1.61 5.47 9.02
N PRO A 73 -1.97 6.42 9.92
CA PRO A 73 -1.30 7.72 9.97
C PRO A 73 0.22 7.62 10.17
N ALA A 74 0.68 6.71 11.03
CA ALA A 74 2.12 6.53 11.26
C ALA A 74 2.84 5.99 10.02
N LEU A 75 2.20 5.15 9.21
CA LEU A 75 2.75 4.75 7.91
C LEU A 75 2.79 5.94 6.95
N MET A 76 1.72 6.73 6.88
CA MET A 76 1.66 7.91 6.00
C MET A 76 2.73 8.95 6.32
N ASP A 77 3.03 9.16 7.61
CA ASP A 77 4.05 10.13 8.05
C ASP A 77 5.46 9.78 7.56
N VAL A 78 5.74 8.50 7.33
CA VAL A 78 7.06 8.02 6.89
C VAL A 78 7.10 7.67 5.40
N LEU A 79 5.94 7.59 4.75
CA LEU A 79 5.80 7.20 3.36
C LEU A 79 6.38 8.29 2.44
N GLN A 80 7.26 7.90 1.51
CA GLN A 80 7.94 8.82 0.60
C GLN A 80 7.33 8.87 -0.80
N ALA A 81 6.48 7.90 -1.13
CA ALA A 81 5.86 7.74 -2.44
C ALA A 81 4.59 6.90 -2.33
N ASP A 82 3.81 6.84 -3.41
CA ASP A 82 2.67 5.93 -3.54
C ASP A 82 3.03 4.48 -3.21
N LEU A 83 2.04 3.72 -2.74
CA LEU A 83 2.17 2.28 -2.56
C LEU A 83 2.21 1.58 -3.92
N LEU A 84 3.15 0.66 -4.08
CA LEU A 84 3.22 -0.21 -5.24
C LEU A 84 2.50 -1.52 -4.93
N VAL A 85 1.28 -1.66 -5.43
CA VAL A 85 0.55 -2.94 -5.37
C VAL A 85 1.15 -3.87 -6.42
N VAL A 86 1.61 -5.04 -5.97
CA VAL A 86 2.20 -6.06 -6.85
C VAL A 86 1.35 -7.31 -6.75
N SER A 87 0.77 -7.74 -7.86
CA SER A 87 -0.05 -8.95 -7.88
C SER A 87 0.17 -9.77 -9.14
N ARG A 88 -0.37 -10.98 -9.15
CA ARG A 88 -0.38 -11.78 -10.37
C ARG A 88 -1.35 -11.16 -11.39
N PRO A 89 -1.05 -11.20 -12.69
CA PRO A 89 -1.88 -10.52 -13.70
C PRO A 89 -3.36 -10.92 -13.71
N ASP A 90 -3.65 -12.17 -13.38
CA ASP A 90 -4.99 -12.74 -13.24
C ASP A 90 -5.74 -12.22 -12.01
N LYS A 91 -5.02 -11.77 -10.97
CA LYS A 91 -5.59 -11.23 -9.74
C LYS A 91 -5.72 -9.71 -9.71
N LEU A 92 -5.01 -8.99 -10.59
CA LEU A 92 -5.13 -7.53 -10.70
C LEU A 92 -6.48 -7.11 -11.34
N GLN A 93 -7.22 -8.05 -11.93
CA GLN A 93 -8.55 -7.82 -12.53
C GLN A 93 -9.73 -7.94 -11.55
N GLU A 94 -9.55 -8.40 -10.31
CA GLU A 94 -10.67 -8.59 -9.37
C GLU A 94 -11.17 -7.30 -8.70
N LYS A 95 -10.57 -6.16 -9.01
CA LYS A 95 -11.22 -4.86 -8.77
C LYS A 95 -10.77 -3.88 -9.86
N PRO A 96 -11.63 -3.56 -10.84
CA PRO A 96 -11.42 -2.38 -11.65
C PRO A 96 -11.29 -1.20 -10.68
N LEU A 97 -10.20 -0.43 -10.80
CA LEU A 97 -10.26 1.00 -10.53
C LEU A 97 -11.26 1.58 -11.53
N ASP A 98 -12.55 1.36 -11.31
CA ASP A 98 -13.57 2.18 -11.91
C ASP A 98 -13.32 3.60 -11.41
N ALA A 99 -13.39 4.57 -12.32
CA ALA A 99 -13.13 5.99 -12.08
C ALA A 99 -14.10 6.66 -11.08
N THR A 100 -14.81 5.85 -10.28
CA THR A 100 -15.79 6.19 -9.26
C THR A 100 -15.42 5.65 -7.87
N TRP A 101 -14.18 5.18 -7.66
CA TRP A 101 -13.69 4.82 -6.33
C TRP A 101 -13.03 6.01 -5.60
N PRO A 102 -13.33 6.26 -4.30
CA PRO A 102 -14.27 5.51 -3.46
C PRO A 102 -15.74 5.88 -3.78
N PRO A 103 -16.71 4.97 -3.52
CA PRO A 103 -18.12 5.33 -3.56
C PRO A 103 -18.33 6.52 -2.64
N ALA A 104 -19.02 7.56 -3.14
CA ALA A 104 -19.37 8.74 -2.36
C ALA A 104 -19.91 8.31 -0.98
N PRO A 105 -19.48 8.96 0.13
CA PRO A 105 -19.91 8.58 1.46
C PRO A 105 -21.43 8.57 1.50
N ARG A 106 -22.02 7.39 1.79
CA ARG A 106 -23.45 7.32 2.06
C ARG A 106 -23.69 8.16 3.31
N ARG A 107 -24.41 9.27 3.15
CA ARG A 107 -24.99 10.01 4.29
C ARG A 107 -25.85 9.01 5.06
N VAL A 108 -25.38 8.61 6.24
CA VAL A 108 -26.21 7.93 7.21
C VAL A 108 -27.03 9.02 7.87
N ASP A 109 -28.28 9.20 7.45
CA ASP A 109 -29.24 9.98 8.22
C ASP A 109 -29.52 9.22 9.51
N VAL A 110 -28.93 9.69 10.61
CA VAL A 110 -29.32 9.28 11.96
C VAL A 110 -30.59 10.05 12.30
N SER A 111 -31.73 9.37 12.18
CA SER A 111 -33.04 9.81 12.70
C SER A 111 -33.16 9.47 14.18
#